data_AF-A0A4R8UF54-F1
#
_entry.id   AF-A0A4R8UF54-F1
#
_cell.length_a   1.000
_cell.length_b   1.000
_cell.length_c   1.000
_cell.angle_alpha   90.00
_cell.angle_beta   90.00
_cell.angle_gamma   90.00
#
_symmetry.space_group_name_H-M   'P 1'
#
loop_
_entity.id
_entity.type
_entity.pdbx_description
1 polymer ?
#
loop_
_entity_poly.entity_id
_entity_poly.type
_entity_poly.pdbx_seq_one_letter_code
_entity_poly.pdbx_strand_id
1 'polypeptide(L)' 'MTASTDPADFDPSELAFVTRGVTTAEVSAVTAVLRGVLQEESDSLRLAPVRGQSAWQVSQRGVRLPLTPGHGRWRGFSA' A
#
# COMPACT_ATOMS: atom_id res chain seq x y z
N MET A 1 -29.88 -4.60 -1.47
CA MET A 1 -28.93 -4.47 -0.35
C MET A 1 -27.85 -5.52 -0.54
N THR A 2 -26.81 -5.23 -1.31
CA THR A 2 -25.63 -6.10 -1.42
C THR A 2 -24.70 -5.73 -0.28
N ALA A 3 -24.65 -6.56 0.77
CA ALA A 3 -23.65 -6.41 1.81
C ALA A 3 -22.28 -6.51 1.13
N SER A 4 -21.51 -5.43 1.17
CA SER A 4 -20.10 -5.50 0.85
C SER A 4 -19.48 -6.31 2.00
N THR A 5 -19.23 -7.59 1.80
CA THR A 5 -18.47 -8.40 2.76
C THR A 5 -17.12 -7.72 2.90
N ASP A 6 -16.87 -7.14 4.08
CA ASP A 6 -15.55 -6.62 4.41
C ASP A 6 -14.60 -7.82 4.35
N PRO A 7 -13.53 -7.81 3.53
CA PRO A 7 -12.58 -8.92 3.46
C PRO A 7 -11.96 -9.28 4.83
N ALA A 8 -12.03 -8.37 5.80
CA ALA A 8 -11.60 -8.61 7.17
C ALA A 8 -12.59 -9.44 8.02
N ASP A 9 -13.86 -9.55 7.61
CA ASP A 9 -14.88 -10.33 8.32
C ASP A 9 -15.04 -11.70 7.66
N PHE A 10 -14.06 -12.56 7.89
CA PHE A 10 -14.07 -13.96 7.44
C PHE A 10 -14.88 -14.85 8.42
N ASP A 11 -15.66 -15.79 7.89
CA ASP A 11 -16.48 -16.72 8.69
C ASP A 11 -15.63 -17.89 9.23
N PRO A 12 -15.52 -18.07 10.56
CA PRO A 12 -14.77 -19.18 11.15
C PRO A 12 -15.22 -20.58 10.69
N SER A 13 -16.45 -20.70 10.17
CA SER A 13 -16.99 -21.96 9.61
C SER A 13 -16.24 -22.41 8.36
N GLU A 14 -15.46 -21.54 7.71
CA GLU A 14 -14.64 -21.86 6.54
C GLU A 14 -13.32 -22.57 6.92
N LEU A 15 -12.95 -22.64 8.20
CA LEU A 15 -11.73 -23.32 8.66
C LEU A 15 -11.94 -24.81 8.87
N ALA A 16 -11.07 -25.62 8.28
CA ALA A 16 -11.00 -27.06 8.53
C ALA A 16 -9.72 -27.42 9.30
N PHE A 17 -9.89 -28.02 10.48
CA PHE A 17 -8.78 -28.56 11.26
C PHE A 17 -8.56 -30.03 10.88
N VAL A 18 -7.44 -30.32 10.21
CA VAL A 18 -7.09 -31.68 9.77
C VAL A 18 -6.47 -32.51 10.90
N THR A 19 -5.87 -31.85 11.89
CA THR A 19 -5.27 -32.49 13.06
C THR A 19 -6.34 -33.07 13.97
N ARG A 20 -6.10 -34.28 14.51
CA ARG A 20 -7.00 -34.89 15.50
C ARG A 20 -6.77 -34.31 16.89
N GLY A 21 -7.84 -34.23 17.68
CA GLY A 21 -7.74 -33.84 19.10
C GLY A 21 -7.55 -32.34 19.34
N VAL A 22 -7.85 -31.50 18.35
CA VAL A 22 -7.81 -30.03 18.52
C VAL A 22 -8.87 -29.61 19.53
N THR A 23 -8.44 -28.88 20.55
CA THR A 23 -9.29 -28.36 21.62
C THR A 23 -9.99 -27.08 21.19
N THR A 24 -11.09 -26.74 21.87
CA THR A 24 -11.81 -25.47 21.64
C THR A 24 -10.93 -24.25 21.89
N ALA A 25 -10.01 -24.33 22.85
CA ALA A 25 -9.04 -23.29 23.13
C ALA A 25 -8.09 -23.07 21.95
N GLU A 26 -7.55 -24.15 21.37
CA GLU A 26 -6.66 -24.06 20.20
C GLU A 26 -7.40 -23.54 18.96
N VAL A 27 -8.63 -24.01 18.71
CA VAL A 27 -9.48 -23.47 17.63
C VAL A 27 -9.65 -21.96 17.79
N SER A 28 -9.97 -21.51 19.01
CA SER A 28 -10.17 -20.09 19.29
C SER A 28 -8.89 -19.27 19.11
N ALA A 29 -7.74 -19.80 19.52
CA ALA A 29 -6.45 -19.13 19.39
C ALA A 29 -6.06 -18.96 17.92
N VAL A 30 -6.15 -20.02 17.12
CA VAL A 30 -5.84 -19.98 15.69
C VAL A 30 -6.78 -19.02 14.96
N THR A 31 -8.09 -19.09 15.26
CA THR A 31 -9.08 -18.20 14.66
C THR A 31 -8.78 -16.73 14.99
N ALA A 32 -8.43 -16.42 16.24
CA ALA A 32 -8.08 -15.07 16.65
C ALA A 32 -6.84 -14.54 15.93
N VAL A 33 -5.80 -15.37 15.77
CA VAL A 33 -4.58 -15.01 15.04
C VAL A 33 -4.90 -14.73 13.57
N LEU A 34 -5.64 -15.60 12.91
CA LEU A 34 -6.01 -15.43 11.50
C LEU A 34 -6.86 -14.17 11.28
N ARG A 35 -7.83 -13.90 12.17
CA ARG A 35 -8.60 -12.65 12.13
C ARG A 35 -7.72 -11.42 12.32
N GLY A 36 -6.76 -11.47 13.24
CA GLY A 36 -5.80 -10.38 13.46
C GLY A 36 -4.97 -10.07 12.22
N VAL A 37 -4.41 -11.09 11.57
CA VAL A 37 -3.60 -10.94 10.35
C VAL A 37 -4.45 -10.39 9.19
N LEU A 38 -5.65 -10.92 8.97
CA LEU A 38 -6.54 -10.44 7.91
C LEU A 38 -6.98 -8.99 8.13
N GLN A 39 -7.24 -8.60 9.38
CA GLN A 39 -7.55 -7.22 9.72
C GLN A 39 -6.36 -6.29 9.42
N GLU A 40 -5.15 -6.67 9.82
CA GLU A 40 -3.94 -5.88 9.55
C GLU A 40 -3.69 -5.70 8.05
N GLU A 41 -3.79 -6.78 7.27
CA GLU A 41 -3.65 -6.72 5.80
C GLU A 41 -4.73 -5.81 5.18
N SER A 42 -5.98 -5.95 5.62
CA SER A 42 -7.08 -5.12 5.14
C SER A 42 -6.88 -3.65 5.50
N ASP A 43 -6.42 -3.36 6.73
CA ASP A 43 -6.08 -2.00 7.16
C ASP A 43 -4.91 -1.43 6.36
N SER A 44 -3.90 -2.24 6.05
CA SER A 44 -2.77 -1.81 5.22
C SER A 44 -3.24 -1.41 3.81
N LEU A 45 -4.20 -2.13 3.23
CA LEU A 45 -4.80 -1.81 1.94
C LEU A 45 -5.67 -0.54 2.01
N ARG A 46 -6.41 -0.34 3.10
CA ARG A 46 -7.22 0.88 3.31
C ARG A 46 -6.34 2.11 3.53
N LEU A 47 -5.25 1.96 4.26
CA LEU A 47 -4.29 3.03 4.61
C LEU A 47 -3.25 3.27 3.52
N ALA A 48 -3.13 2.36 2.54
CA ALA A 48 -2.27 2.57 1.39
C ALA A 48 -2.62 3.91 0.74
N PRO A 49 -1.64 4.84 0.59
CA PRO A 49 -1.91 6.11 -0.06
C PRO A 49 -2.50 5.83 -1.43
N VAL A 50 -3.64 6.46 -1.76
CA VAL A 50 -4.19 6.44 -3.12
C VAL A 50 -3.02 6.77 -4.04
N ARG A 51 -2.76 5.90 -5.04
CA ARG A 51 -1.71 6.12 -6.03
C ARG A 51 -2.07 7.31 -6.93
N GLY A 52 -2.05 8.52 -6.36
CA GLY A 52 -2.06 9.79 -7.07
C GLY A 52 -0.65 10.14 -7.53
N GLN A 53 -0.51 11.29 -8.21
CA GLN A 53 0.82 11.82 -8.50
C GLN A 53 1.56 12.09 -7.19
N SER A 54 2.73 11.47 -7.05
CA SER A 54 3.66 11.77 -5.96
C SER A 54 4.10 13.23 -6.01
N ALA A 55 4.46 13.80 -4.87
CA ALA A 55 5.02 15.17 -4.81
C ALA A 55 6.26 15.33 -5.73
N TRP A 56 7.01 14.26 -5.95
CA TRP A 56 8.10 14.23 -6.93
C TRP A 56 7.59 14.36 -8.38
N GLN A 57 6.54 13.61 -8.76
CA GLN A 57 5.90 13.76 -10.08
C GLN A 57 5.28 15.15 -10.27
N VAL A 58 4.66 15.73 -9.22
CA VAL A 58 4.13 17.10 -9.26
C VAL A 58 5.25 18.13 -9.44
N SER A 59 6.44 17.87 -8.89
CA SER A 59 7.59 18.77 -8.95
C SER A 59 8.54 18.52 -10.13
N GLN A 60 8.29 17.51 -10.98
CA GLN A 60 8.98 17.32 -12.25
C GLN A 60 8.64 18.47 -13.22
N ARG A 61 9.32 19.60 -13.05
CA ARG A 61 9.28 20.69 -14.03
C ARG A 61 10.05 20.27 -15.28
N GLY A 62 9.59 20.73 -16.44
CA GLY A 62 10.29 20.51 -17.70
C GLY A 62 11.75 20.95 -17.61
N VAL A 63 12.64 20.17 -18.24
CA VAL A 63 14.06 20.50 -18.35
C VAL A 63 14.20 21.91 -18.89
N ARG A 64 14.97 22.75 -18.20
CA ARG A 64 15.22 24.12 -18.65
C ARG A 64 15.90 24.06 -20.02
N LEU A 65 15.33 24.78 -20.99
CA LEU A 65 15.95 24.91 -22.30
C LEU A 65 17.32 25.59 -22.18
N PRO A 66 18.29 25.27 -23.05
CA PRO A 66 19.54 25.99 -23.12
C PRO A 66 19.27 27.49 -23.27
N LEU A 67 19.80 28.27 -22.32
CA LEU A 67 19.66 29.71 -22.37
C LEU A 67 20.52 30.23 -23.53
N THR A 68 19.87 30.82 -24.52
CA THR A 68 20.59 31.45 -25.63
C THR A 68 21.14 32.79 -25.16
N PRO A 69 22.47 33.00 -25.18
CA PRO A 69 23.08 34.32 -25.02
C PRO A 69 22.38 35.39 -25.84
N GLY A 70 21.97 36.49 -25.20
CA GLY A 70 21.80 37.75 -25.92
C GLY A 70 23.14 38.19 -26.52
N HIS A 71 23.10 39.05 -27.54
CA HIS A 71 24.28 39.52 -28.24
C HIS A 71 25.23 40.19 -27.23
N GLY A 72 26.31 39.49 -26.87
CA GLY A 72 27.40 40.01 -26.06
C GLY A 72 27.55 39.51 -24.62
N ARG A 73 26.97 38.38 -24.15
CA ARG A 73 27.31 37.91 -22.78
C ARG A 73 26.94 36.47 -22.39
N TRP A 74 27.91 35.56 -22.42
CA TRP A 74 28.18 34.59 -21.33
C TRP A 74 29.70 34.60 -21.13
N ARG A 75 30.18 35.15 -20.00
CA ARG A 75 31.62 35.09 -19.68
C ARG A 75 31.95 33.68 -19.21
N GLY A 76 33.04 33.14 -19.76
CA GLY A 76 33.34 31.71 -19.87
C GLY A 76 33.55 30.97 -18.55
N PHE A 77 33.27 29.68 -18.60
CA PHE A 77 33.96 28.69 -17.79
C PHE A 77 34.87 27.90 -18.74
N SER A 78 36.18 28.13 -18.65
CA SER A 78 37.19 27.24 -19.21
C SER A 78 37.55 26.19 -18.17
N ALA A 79 37.90 24.99 -18.65
CA ALA A 79 38.34 23.82 -17.89
C ALA A 79 39.59 24.07 -17.04
#